data_AF-A0A1Q3SFS3-F1
#
_entry.id   AF-A0A1Q3SFS3-F1
#
_cell.length_a   1.000
_cell.length_b   1.000
_cell.length_c   1.000
_cell.angle_alpha   90.00
_cell.angle_beta   90.00
_cell.angle_gamma   90.00
#
_symmetry.space_group_name_H-M   'P 1'
#
loop_
_entity.id
_entity.type
_entity.pdbx_description
1 polymer ?
#
loop_
_entity_poly.entity_id
_entity_poly.type
_entity_poly.pdbx_seq_one_letter_code
_entity_poly.pdbx_strand_id
1 'polypeptide(L)'
;MLNRRGYWMILLAIFFAVIAGWWQQPFILKLSELVSEVFVRLLKLISLPMISLSLLATISSVGEHSLSRLGKRIVSYTILTTTIAATIALLLYEAIHPAITVVIEGQQIPASPAYFDELLKVVPSNLLQPFLEGNVVSIMLLSLLIGVGITKLPHEQRLPIHQLLQSLFQIMMQLTRWIVGFMPIAIWGFMTSFVVEVSQGLSFSKIGLYLVTILSANLIQAVVILPLFLWWHGISARKAFVKMLPALSFAFFSKSSSAALPTAIDCAEQGLKVAPKVARFSFPLCTSINMNACAAFILITVMFIAQSQGMSFTLTEKITWIGIATIAAIGNAGVPMGCFFIASALLSTMNLPLTLMGIILPFYALLDMLESAINIWSDSCVTLAVNQKHAAVLSVEEPAI
;
A
#
# COMPACT_ATOMS: atom_id res chain seq x y z
N MET A 1 -15.18 -2.14 8.04
CA MET A 1 -15.28 -3.08 6.91
C MET A 1 -16.68 -2.98 6.35
N LEU A 2 -16.83 -2.80 5.03
CA LEU A 2 -18.14 -2.73 4.39
C LEU A 2 -18.72 -4.15 4.31
N ASN A 3 -19.73 -4.44 5.12
CA ASN A 3 -20.51 -5.68 5.00
C ASN A 3 -21.21 -5.73 3.62
N ARG A 4 -21.89 -6.84 3.30
CA ARG A 4 -22.71 -6.98 2.08
C ARG A 4 -23.62 -5.76 1.81
N ARG A 5 -24.13 -5.11 2.87
CA ARG A 5 -24.89 -3.84 2.81
C ARG A 5 -24.08 -2.66 2.27
N GLY A 6 -22.80 -2.55 2.63
CA GLY A 6 -21.92 -1.48 2.19
C GLY A 6 -21.62 -1.51 0.68
N TYR A 7 -21.48 -2.69 0.08
CA TYR A 7 -21.33 -2.79 -1.38
C TYR A 7 -22.57 -2.29 -2.13
N TRP A 8 -23.77 -2.62 -1.64
CA TRP A 8 -25.01 -2.07 -2.19
C TRP A 8 -25.08 -0.55 -2.06
N MET A 9 -24.61 0.02 -0.95
CA MET A 9 -24.54 1.46 -0.78
C MET A 9 -23.60 2.12 -1.80
N ILE A 10 -22.46 1.48 -2.12
CA ILE A 10 -21.55 1.98 -3.17
C ILE A 10 -22.23 1.93 -4.54
N LEU A 11 -22.87 0.81 -4.89
CA LEU A 11 -23.56 0.69 -6.18
C LEU A 11 -24.71 1.71 -6.32
N LEU A 12 -25.48 1.92 -5.26
CA LEU A 12 -26.51 2.95 -5.21
C LEU A 12 -25.92 4.36 -5.34
N ALA A 13 -24.81 4.64 -4.65
CA ALA A 13 -24.11 5.92 -4.74
C ALA A 13 -23.64 6.19 -6.18
N ILE A 14 -23.05 5.20 -6.85
CA ILE A 14 -22.65 5.31 -8.26
C ILE A 14 -23.88 5.58 -9.15
N PHE A 15 -24.97 4.83 -8.95
CA PHE A 15 -26.20 5.00 -9.72
C PHE A 15 -26.77 6.42 -9.60
N PHE A 16 -26.92 6.93 -8.37
CA PHE A 16 -27.40 8.29 -8.14
C PHE A 16 -26.42 9.36 -8.62
N ALA A 17 -25.12 9.07 -8.62
CA ALA A 17 -24.11 9.98 -9.15
C ALA A 17 -24.18 10.11 -10.67
N VAL A 18 -24.43 9.01 -11.38
CA VAL A 18 -24.64 9.03 -12.83
C VAL A 18 -25.87 9.87 -13.19
N ILE A 19 -26.98 9.71 -12.45
CA ILE A 19 -28.18 10.53 -12.63
C ILE A 19 -27.88 12.02 -12.35
N ALA A 20 -27.22 12.31 -11.23
CA ALA A 20 -26.86 13.66 -10.83
C ALA A 20 -25.95 14.35 -11.87
N GLY A 21 -24.93 13.64 -12.33
CA GLY A 21 -23.96 14.15 -13.31
C GLY A 21 -24.56 14.34 -14.69
N TRP A 22 -25.57 13.55 -15.07
CA TRP A 22 -26.28 13.75 -16.35
C TRP A 22 -27.28 14.90 -16.29
N TRP A 23 -27.96 15.10 -15.15
CA TRP A 23 -28.90 16.21 -14.96
C TRP A 23 -28.18 17.57 -14.81
N GLN A 24 -26.95 17.59 -14.27
CA GLN A 24 -26.14 18.82 -14.15
C GLN A 24 -26.84 19.98 -13.42
N GLN A 25 -27.68 19.68 -12.42
CA GLN A 25 -28.32 20.71 -11.61
C GLN A 25 -27.27 21.48 -10.78
N PRO A 26 -27.20 22.82 -10.87
CA PRO A 26 -26.12 23.60 -10.23
C PRO A 26 -25.94 23.36 -8.74
N PHE A 27 -27.06 23.20 -8.00
CA PHE A 27 -27.03 22.89 -6.58
C PHE A 27 -26.42 21.51 -6.29
N ILE A 28 -26.76 20.50 -7.11
CA ILE A 28 -26.28 19.14 -6.93
C ILE A 28 -24.78 19.05 -7.23
N LEU A 29 -24.31 19.74 -8.28
CA LEU A 29 -22.89 19.82 -8.63
C LEU A 29 -22.07 20.48 -7.51
N LYS A 30 -22.56 21.60 -6.97
CA LYS A 30 -21.89 22.27 -5.86
C LYS A 30 -21.85 21.39 -4.59
N LEU A 31 -22.92 20.62 -4.36
CA LEU A 31 -22.96 19.67 -3.25
C LEU A 31 -21.98 18.50 -3.46
N SER A 32 -21.87 17.97 -4.69
CA SER A 32 -20.93 16.90 -5.00
C SER A 32 -19.47 17.35 -4.87
N GLU A 33 -19.16 18.57 -5.28
CA GLU A 33 -17.84 19.19 -5.08
C GLU A 33 -17.52 19.35 -3.60
N LEU A 34 -18.46 19.89 -2.81
CA LEU A 34 -18.27 20.06 -1.36
C LEU A 34 -17.99 18.73 -0.67
N VAL A 35 -18.77 17.69 -0.98
CA VAL A 35 -18.60 16.34 -0.42
C VAL A 35 -17.23 15.77 -0.78
N SER A 36 -16.84 15.91 -2.05
CA SER A 36 -15.55 15.43 -2.57
C SER A 36 -14.39 16.13 -1.86
N GLU A 37 -14.43 17.47 -1.75
CA GLU A 37 -13.41 18.27 -1.09
C GLU A 37 -13.30 17.96 0.41
N VAL A 38 -14.43 17.80 1.10
CA VAL A 38 -14.43 17.37 2.51
C VAL A 38 -13.76 16.01 2.66
N PHE A 39 -14.07 15.05 1.77
CA PHE A 39 -13.42 13.75 1.80
C PHE A 39 -11.91 13.86 1.57
N VAL A 40 -11.47 14.61 0.55
CA VAL A 40 -10.04 14.85 0.28
C VAL A 40 -9.32 15.43 1.51
N ARG A 41 -9.92 16.39 2.21
CA ARG A 41 -9.34 16.95 3.44
C ARG A 41 -9.23 15.92 4.56
N LEU A 42 -10.23 15.05 4.71
CA LEU A 42 -10.18 13.95 5.67
C LEU A 42 -9.07 12.95 5.31
N LEU A 43 -8.87 12.64 4.02
CA LEU A 43 -7.75 11.80 3.56
C LEU A 43 -6.41 12.42 3.97
N LYS A 44 -6.19 13.69 3.61
CA LYS A 44 -4.94 14.41 3.94
C LYS A 44 -4.68 14.44 5.44
N LEU A 45 -5.72 14.67 6.25
CA LEU A 45 -5.64 14.72 7.70
C LEU A 45 -5.12 13.39 8.30
N ILE A 46 -5.62 12.25 7.81
CA ILE A 46 -5.25 10.95 8.38
C ILE A 46 -3.95 10.39 7.81
N SER A 47 -3.65 10.63 6.53
CA SER A 47 -2.57 9.92 5.85
C SER A 47 -1.21 10.16 6.51
N LEU A 48 -0.88 11.41 6.83
CA LEU A 48 0.43 11.80 7.36
C LEU A 48 0.71 11.18 8.75
N PRO A 49 -0.13 11.37 9.78
CA PRO A 49 0.04 10.72 11.08
C PRO A 49 0.01 9.20 10.99
N MET A 50 -0.86 8.65 10.14
CA MET A 50 -1.03 7.20 9.99
C MET A 50 0.24 6.54 9.44
N ILE A 51 0.86 7.10 8.40
CA ILE A 51 2.12 6.57 7.85
C ILE A 51 3.21 6.58 8.91
N SER A 52 3.36 7.70 9.63
CA SER A 52 4.40 7.85 10.64
C SER A 52 4.24 6.85 11.78
N LEU A 53 3.04 6.80 12.37
CA LEU A 53 2.72 5.90 13.48
C LEU A 53 2.78 4.44 13.05
N SER A 54 2.33 4.11 11.84
CA SER A 54 2.39 2.75 11.30
C SER A 54 3.84 2.26 11.16
N LEU A 55 4.72 3.06 10.56
CA LEU A 55 6.14 2.73 10.44
C LEU A 55 6.80 2.59 11.82
N LEU A 56 6.54 3.52 12.73
CA LEU A 56 7.08 3.47 14.09
C LEU A 56 6.60 2.23 14.86
N ALA A 57 5.30 1.94 14.80
CA ALA A 57 4.69 0.79 15.47
C ALA A 57 5.19 -0.54 14.87
N THR A 58 5.38 -0.58 13.55
CA THR A 58 5.90 -1.74 12.81
C THR A 58 7.36 -2.00 13.13
N ILE A 59 8.22 -0.99 13.02
CA ILE A 59 9.67 -1.17 13.24
C ILE A 59 9.97 -1.43 14.73
N SER A 60 9.27 -0.76 15.64
CA SER A 60 9.44 -1.00 17.08
C SER A 60 8.98 -2.41 17.53
N SER A 61 8.14 -3.08 16.74
CA SER A 61 7.73 -4.47 17.00
C SER A 61 8.84 -5.50 16.72
N VAL A 62 9.87 -5.12 15.96
CA VAL A 62 11.02 -5.97 15.65
C VAL A 62 11.93 -6.06 16.89
N GLY A 63 11.65 -7.02 17.77
CA GLY A 63 12.35 -7.19 19.04
C GLY A 63 13.82 -7.61 18.93
N GLU A 64 14.61 -7.35 19.99
CA GLU A 64 16.06 -7.63 20.07
C GLU A 64 16.44 -9.13 20.07
N HIS A 65 15.58 -10.04 20.54
CA HIS A 65 16.05 -11.37 21.02
C HIS A 65 15.44 -12.62 20.37
N SER A 66 14.58 -12.54 19.36
CA SER A 66 14.07 -13.73 18.65
C SER A 66 14.67 -13.85 17.24
N LEU A 67 15.78 -14.60 17.15
CA LEU A 67 16.44 -15.05 15.91
C LEU A 67 16.91 -13.92 14.98
N SER A 68 18.03 -13.28 15.33
CA SER A 68 18.69 -12.29 14.46
C SER A 68 18.94 -12.80 13.03
N ARG A 69 19.14 -14.11 12.83
CA ARG A 69 19.26 -14.71 11.49
C ARG A 69 17.92 -14.92 10.78
N LEU A 70 16.86 -15.32 11.49
CA LEU A 70 15.53 -15.55 10.89
C LEU A 70 14.88 -14.23 10.52
N GLY A 71 14.87 -13.25 11.44
CA GLY A 71 14.34 -11.91 11.19
C GLY A 71 15.05 -11.22 10.03
N LYS A 72 16.38 -11.27 9.98
CA LYS A 72 17.15 -10.73 8.83
C LYS A 72 16.77 -11.38 7.50
N ARG A 73 16.57 -12.70 7.47
CA ARG A 73 16.13 -13.41 6.25
C ARG A 73 14.73 -12.99 5.83
N ILE A 74 13.79 -12.90 6.77
CA ILE A 74 12.42 -12.45 6.50
C ILE A 74 12.44 -11.03 5.92
N VAL A 75 13.08 -10.09 6.61
CA VAL A 75 13.19 -8.69 6.15
C VAL A 75 13.87 -8.61 4.78
N SER A 76 14.95 -9.35 4.56
CA SER A 76 15.65 -9.36 3.27
C SER A 76 14.76 -9.87 2.14
N TYR A 77 14.03 -10.97 2.34
CA TYR A 77 13.14 -11.53 1.32
C TYR A 77 11.95 -10.63 1.05
N THR A 78 11.37 -10.04 2.09
CA THR A 78 10.28 -9.08 1.98
C THR A 78 10.69 -7.85 1.16
N ILE A 79 11.82 -7.23 1.49
CA ILE A 79 12.32 -6.06 0.74
C ILE A 79 12.57 -6.46 -0.72
N LEU A 80 13.20 -7.60 -0.95
CA LEU A 80 13.46 -8.11 -2.30
C LEU A 80 12.17 -8.29 -3.11
N THR A 81 11.16 -9.00 -2.57
CA THR A 81 9.92 -9.26 -3.31
C THR A 81 9.13 -7.98 -3.54
N THR A 82 9.16 -7.04 -2.59
CA THR A 82 8.45 -5.75 -2.69
C THR A 82 9.12 -4.85 -3.74
N THR A 83 10.44 -4.77 -3.75
CA THR A 83 11.20 -4.03 -4.77
C THR A 83 11.02 -4.62 -6.16
N ILE A 84 10.97 -5.95 -6.30
CA ILE A 84 10.65 -6.59 -7.58
C ILE A 84 9.22 -6.22 -8.02
N ALA A 85 8.25 -6.22 -7.11
CA ALA A 85 6.87 -5.83 -7.42
C ALA A 85 6.79 -4.39 -7.96
N ALA A 86 7.47 -3.44 -7.28
CA ALA A 86 7.55 -2.05 -7.73
C ALA A 86 8.30 -1.92 -9.07
N THR A 87 9.34 -2.70 -9.29
CA THR A 87 10.09 -2.69 -10.56
C THR A 87 9.21 -3.18 -11.72
N ILE A 88 8.44 -4.25 -11.53
CA ILE A 88 7.51 -4.76 -12.54
C ILE A 88 6.39 -3.77 -12.81
N ALA A 89 5.89 -3.14 -11.75
CA ALA A 89 4.91 -2.07 -11.88
C ALA A 89 5.45 -0.91 -12.74
N LEU A 90 6.71 -0.49 -12.52
CA LEU A 90 7.37 0.50 -13.38
C LEU A 90 7.47 0.04 -14.83
N LEU A 91 7.97 -1.17 -15.05
CA LEU A 91 8.18 -1.71 -16.40
C LEU A 91 6.86 -1.81 -17.18
N LEU A 92 5.79 -2.26 -16.54
CA LEU A 92 4.45 -2.29 -17.15
C LEU A 92 3.89 -0.89 -17.36
N TYR A 93 4.14 0.04 -16.43
CA TYR A 93 3.72 1.43 -16.59
C TYR A 93 4.37 2.07 -17.81
N GLU A 94 5.67 1.83 -18.03
CA GLU A 94 6.39 2.27 -19.22
C GLU A 94 5.99 1.47 -20.48
N ALA A 95 5.58 0.21 -20.37
CA ALA A 95 5.16 -0.54 -21.56
C ALA A 95 3.76 -0.13 -22.05
N ILE A 96 2.83 0.10 -21.12
CA ILE A 96 1.42 0.41 -21.41
C ILE A 96 1.23 1.92 -21.64
N HIS A 97 2.07 2.75 -21.00
CA HIS A 97 1.98 4.21 -21.03
C HIS A 97 0.54 4.74 -20.82
N PRO A 98 -0.08 4.51 -19.65
CA PRO A 98 -1.47 4.89 -19.41
C PRO A 98 -1.71 6.41 -19.32
N ALA A 99 -0.68 7.25 -19.46
CA ALA A 99 -0.73 8.67 -19.11
C ALA A 99 -1.79 9.48 -19.89
N ILE A 100 -2.63 10.18 -19.12
CA ILE A 100 -3.55 11.20 -19.64
C ILE A 100 -2.76 12.49 -19.78
N THR A 101 -2.30 12.88 -20.95
CA THR A 101 -2.00 14.31 -21.17
C THR A 101 -3.33 15.07 -21.08
N VAL A 102 -3.76 15.46 -19.88
CA VAL A 102 -4.72 16.55 -19.73
C VAL A 102 -3.88 17.78 -19.93
N VAL A 103 -4.02 18.44 -21.07
CA VAL A 103 -3.46 19.78 -21.24
C VAL A 103 -4.27 20.69 -20.31
N ILE A 104 -3.82 20.84 -19.05
CA ILE A 104 -4.30 21.93 -18.21
C ILE A 104 -3.53 23.16 -18.69
N GLU A 105 -4.13 23.90 -19.63
CA GLU A 105 -3.60 25.18 -20.07
C GLU A 105 -3.49 26.11 -18.86
N GLY A 106 -2.26 26.54 -18.50
CA GLY A 106 -2.04 27.64 -17.57
C GLY A 106 -1.32 27.32 -16.25
N GLN A 107 -0.96 26.07 -15.94
CA GLN A 107 -0.12 25.78 -14.78
C GLN A 107 1.35 25.64 -15.21
N GLN A 108 2.17 26.65 -14.87
CA GLN A 108 3.62 26.52 -14.95
C GLN A 108 4.07 25.48 -13.92
N ILE A 109 4.48 24.31 -14.41
CA ILE A 109 5.11 23.28 -13.60
C ILE A 109 6.51 23.78 -13.25
N PRO A 110 6.91 23.82 -11.97
CA PRO A 110 8.28 24.18 -11.62
C PRO A 110 9.25 23.18 -12.25
N ALA A 111 10.36 23.67 -12.81
CA ALA A 111 11.43 22.82 -13.30
C ALA A 111 11.87 21.84 -12.20
N SER A 112 12.15 20.57 -12.56
CA SER A 112 12.72 19.59 -11.61
C SER A 112 13.90 20.23 -10.89
N PRO A 113 13.89 20.28 -9.54
CA PRO A 113 15.01 20.78 -8.77
C PRO A 113 16.28 19.99 -9.09
N ALA A 114 17.45 20.60 -8.90
CA ALA A 114 18.71 19.88 -9.04
C ALA A 114 18.70 18.64 -8.13
N TYR A 115 19.11 17.49 -8.67
CA TYR A 115 19.05 16.18 -8.02
C TYR A 115 19.58 16.15 -6.57
N PHE A 116 20.62 16.95 -6.28
CA PHE A 116 21.20 17.07 -4.93
C PHE A 116 20.33 17.87 -3.96
N ASP A 117 19.61 18.90 -4.43
CA ASP A 117 18.69 19.67 -3.61
C ASP A 117 17.47 18.81 -3.21
N GLU A 118 17.05 17.91 -4.09
CA GLU A 118 15.95 16.98 -3.81
C GLU A 118 16.35 15.91 -2.79
N LEU A 119 17.60 15.42 -2.84
CA LEU A 119 18.18 14.53 -1.83
C LEU A 119 18.34 15.20 -0.47
N LEU A 120 18.71 16.48 -0.44
CA LEU A 120 18.81 17.26 0.80
C LEU A 120 17.45 17.49 1.45
N LYS A 121 16.38 17.69 0.65
CA LYS A 121 15.00 17.83 1.18
C LYS A 121 14.46 16.55 1.84
N VAL A 122 15.01 15.38 1.49
CA VAL A 122 14.64 14.09 2.10
C VAL A 122 15.17 13.98 3.54
N VAL A 123 16.31 14.62 3.85
CA VAL A 123 16.89 14.60 5.20
C VAL A 123 16.35 15.80 5.98
N PRO A 124 15.41 15.63 6.91
CA PRO A 124 14.84 16.75 7.62
C PRO A 124 15.85 17.34 8.61
N SER A 125 15.96 18.66 8.65
CA SER A 125 16.73 19.39 9.66
C SER A 125 15.96 19.57 10.98
N ASN A 126 14.67 19.23 11.00
CA ASN A 126 13.76 19.39 12.14
C ASN A 126 12.77 18.22 12.23
N LEU A 127 12.39 17.80 13.44
CA LEU A 127 11.48 16.67 13.66
C LEU A 127 10.02 16.97 13.27
N LEU A 128 9.58 18.22 13.41
CA LEU A 128 8.17 18.62 13.23
C LEU A 128 7.90 19.26 11.88
N GLN A 129 8.87 19.98 11.30
CA GLN A 129 8.72 20.66 10.02
C GLN A 129 8.17 19.76 8.89
N PRO A 130 8.62 18.49 8.73
CA PRO A 130 8.06 17.60 7.71
C PRO A 130 6.55 17.38 7.83
N PHE A 131 6.01 17.37 9.05
CA PHE A 131 4.56 17.23 9.27
C PHE A 131 3.79 18.49 8.89
N LEU A 132 4.39 19.66 9.10
CA LEU A 132 3.78 20.95 8.77
C LEU A 132 3.77 21.21 7.26
N GLU A 133 4.85 20.82 6.58
CA GLU A 133 5.01 20.97 5.13
C GLU A 133 4.39 19.80 4.35
N GLY A 134 3.94 18.75 5.04
CA GLY A 134 3.43 17.55 4.42
C GLY A 134 4.49 16.76 3.67
N ASN A 135 5.77 16.83 4.04
CA ASN A 135 6.85 16.08 3.39
C ASN A 135 6.87 14.62 3.85
N VAL A 136 6.06 13.79 3.18
CA VAL A 136 5.86 12.36 3.47
C VAL A 136 7.16 11.56 3.39
N VAL A 137 8.04 11.83 2.41
CA VAL A 137 9.30 11.09 2.27
C VAL A 137 10.20 11.32 3.49
N SER A 138 10.31 12.57 3.94
CA SER A 138 11.07 12.92 5.14
C SER A 138 10.44 12.36 6.42
N ILE A 139 9.11 12.34 6.50
CA ILE A 139 8.39 11.68 7.61
C ILE A 139 8.69 10.18 7.64
N MET A 140 8.69 9.51 6.49
CA MET A 140 9.00 8.08 6.40
C MET A 140 10.45 7.81 6.83
N LEU A 141 11.41 8.61 6.37
CA LEU A 141 12.80 8.50 6.80
C LEU A 141 12.93 8.72 8.31
N LEU A 142 12.29 9.75 8.85
CA LEU A 142 12.33 10.06 10.27
C LEU A 142 11.72 8.93 11.11
N SER A 143 10.55 8.43 10.72
CA SER A 143 9.91 7.28 11.35
C SER A 143 10.78 6.03 11.30
N LEU A 144 11.51 5.81 10.21
CA LEU A 144 12.45 4.70 10.09
C LEU A 144 13.61 4.85 11.07
N LEU A 145 14.24 6.02 11.12
CA LEU A 145 15.38 6.30 12.00
C LEU A 145 14.98 6.21 13.49
N ILE A 146 13.86 6.84 13.87
CA ILE A 146 13.31 6.78 15.23
C ILE A 146 12.93 5.33 15.56
N GLY A 147 12.24 4.64 14.67
CA GLY A 147 11.84 3.25 14.85
C GLY A 147 13.05 2.34 15.12
N VAL A 148 14.11 2.47 14.30
CA VAL A 148 15.37 1.74 14.51
C VAL A 148 16.02 2.13 15.83
N GLY A 149 16.03 3.42 16.18
CA GLY A 149 16.50 3.89 17.49
C GLY A 149 15.78 3.23 18.66
N ILE A 150 14.45 3.10 18.60
CA ILE A 150 13.63 2.41 19.61
C ILE A 150 14.04 0.94 19.75
N THR A 151 14.38 0.26 18.64
CA THR A 151 14.82 -1.16 18.72
C THR A 151 16.14 -1.34 19.47
N LYS A 152 16.96 -0.29 19.62
CA LYS A 152 18.23 -0.29 20.35
C LYS A 152 18.10 0.04 21.84
N LEU A 153 16.91 0.43 22.29
CA LEU A 153 16.66 0.70 23.70
C LEU A 153 16.54 -0.61 24.49
N PRO A 154 16.97 -0.63 25.76
CA PRO A 154 16.72 -1.75 26.66
C PRO A 154 15.23 -2.11 26.70
N HIS A 155 14.92 -3.39 26.85
CA HIS A 155 13.56 -3.91 26.82
C HIS A 155 12.57 -3.12 27.71
N GLU A 156 12.98 -2.76 28.92
CA GLU A 156 12.15 -2.02 29.89
C GLU A 156 11.75 -0.62 29.40
N GLN A 157 12.60 0.04 28.60
CA GLN A 157 12.29 1.34 28.00
C GLN A 157 11.55 1.17 26.66
N ARG A 158 11.89 0.13 25.89
CA ARG A 158 11.29 -0.13 24.58
C ARG A 158 9.82 -0.52 24.67
N LEU A 159 9.47 -1.41 25.60
CA LEU A 159 8.11 -1.95 25.72
C LEU A 159 7.02 -0.88 25.90
N PRO A 160 7.13 0.06 26.85
CA PRO A 160 6.10 1.10 27.01
C PRO A 160 5.99 2.02 25.78
N ILE A 161 7.12 2.34 25.14
CA ILE A 161 7.13 3.14 23.90
C ILE A 161 6.38 2.40 22.78
N HIS A 162 6.69 1.11 22.60
CA HIS A 162 6.02 0.29 21.59
C HIS A 162 4.51 0.20 21.84
N GLN A 163 4.07 -0.01 23.09
CA GLN A 163 2.66 -0.07 23.47
C GLN A 163 1.93 1.25 23.22
N LEU A 164 2.57 2.38 23.51
CA LEU A 164 2.04 3.70 23.20
C LEU A 164 1.87 3.89 21.69
N LEU A 165 2.91 3.60 20.90
CA LEU A 165 2.87 3.71 19.44
C LEU A 165 1.78 2.83 18.82
N GLN A 166 1.65 1.59 19.30
CA GLN A 166 0.58 0.68 18.89
C GLN A 166 -0.81 1.24 19.23
N SER A 167 -0.98 1.80 20.44
CA SER A 167 -2.26 2.39 20.86
C SER A 167 -2.64 3.60 19.99
N LEU A 168 -1.68 4.49 19.71
CA LEU A 168 -1.86 5.63 18.81
C LEU A 168 -2.19 5.18 17.39
N PHE A 169 -1.52 4.15 16.90
CA PHE A 169 -1.83 3.55 15.60
C PHE A 169 -3.25 2.98 15.55
N GLN A 170 -3.71 2.29 16.59
CA GLN A 170 -5.09 1.78 16.68
C GLN A 170 -6.14 2.91 16.73
N ILE A 171 -5.81 4.06 17.34
CA ILE A 171 -6.68 5.24 17.28
C ILE A 171 -6.80 5.74 15.83
N MET A 172 -5.69 5.85 15.10
CA MET A 172 -5.70 6.22 13.67
C MET A 172 -6.50 5.24 12.82
N MET A 173 -6.42 3.94 13.14
CA MET A 173 -7.23 2.90 12.50
C MET A 173 -8.73 3.12 12.73
N GLN A 174 -9.11 3.54 13.93
CA GLN A 174 -10.51 3.80 14.24
C GLN A 174 -11.04 5.04 13.50
N LEU A 175 -10.24 6.11 13.40
CA LEU A 175 -10.57 7.27 12.57
C LEU A 175 -10.74 6.89 11.10
N THR A 176 -9.81 6.05 10.59
CA THR A 176 -9.87 5.51 9.23
C THR A 176 -11.18 4.76 8.99
N ARG A 177 -11.64 3.93 9.93
CA ARG A 177 -12.93 3.22 9.80
C ARG A 177 -14.11 4.16 9.69
N TRP A 178 -14.10 5.28 10.42
CA TRP A 178 -15.17 6.30 10.31
C TRP A 178 -15.17 6.97 8.95
N ILE A 179 -14.00 7.34 8.43
CA ILE A 179 -13.84 7.94 7.10
C ILE A 179 -14.29 6.97 5.99
N VAL A 180 -13.87 5.70 6.08
CA VAL A 180 -14.33 4.62 5.19
C VAL A 180 -15.85 4.42 5.26
N GLY A 181 -16.47 4.65 6.42
CA GLY A 181 -17.93 4.65 6.58
C GLY A 181 -18.63 5.75 5.79
N PHE A 182 -17.98 6.90 5.61
CA PHE A 182 -18.45 8.03 4.79
C PHE A 182 -18.22 7.83 3.28
N MET A 183 -17.48 6.79 2.88
CA MET A 183 -17.10 6.51 1.49
C MET A 183 -18.27 6.46 0.49
N PRO A 184 -19.45 5.88 0.77
CA PRO A 184 -20.55 5.88 -0.20
C PRO A 184 -20.96 7.30 -0.62
N ILE A 185 -20.94 8.25 0.31
CA ILE A 185 -21.28 9.65 0.03
C ILE A 185 -20.15 10.31 -0.77
N ALA A 186 -18.89 10.02 -0.43
CA ALA A 186 -17.73 10.49 -1.19
C ALA A 186 -17.73 9.97 -2.64
N ILE A 187 -18.00 8.68 -2.85
CA ILE A 187 -18.12 8.06 -4.17
C ILE A 187 -19.22 8.74 -4.97
N TRP A 188 -20.37 9.04 -4.35
CA TRP A 188 -21.41 9.80 -5.03
C TRP A 188 -20.91 11.17 -5.52
N GLY A 189 -20.19 11.90 -4.66
CA GLY A 189 -19.60 13.20 -5.01
C GLY A 189 -18.64 13.10 -6.20
N PHE A 190 -17.62 12.24 -6.08
CA PHE A 190 -16.61 12.11 -7.12
C PHE A 190 -17.16 11.56 -8.43
N MET A 191 -18.07 10.59 -8.38
CA MET A 191 -18.67 10.04 -9.59
C MET A 191 -19.58 11.03 -10.30
N THR A 192 -20.21 11.96 -9.56
CA THR A 192 -21.02 13.03 -10.16
C THR A 192 -20.12 13.94 -10.98
N SER A 193 -19.03 14.45 -10.38
CA SER A 193 -18.03 15.27 -11.08
C SER A 193 -17.40 14.52 -12.27
N PHE A 194 -17.07 13.24 -12.09
CA PHE A 194 -16.52 12.40 -13.16
C PHE A 194 -17.46 12.27 -14.36
N VAL A 195 -18.76 12.06 -14.13
CA VAL A 195 -19.75 11.94 -15.21
C VAL A 195 -19.88 13.25 -15.99
N VAL A 196 -19.76 14.39 -15.31
CA VAL A 196 -19.72 15.71 -15.97
C VAL A 196 -18.47 15.83 -16.84
N GLU A 197 -17.28 15.50 -16.33
CA GLU A 197 -16.03 15.54 -17.10
C GLU A 197 -16.08 14.61 -18.34
N VAL A 198 -16.64 13.41 -18.19
CA VAL A 198 -16.84 12.48 -19.31
C VAL A 198 -17.82 13.05 -20.34
N SER A 199 -18.90 13.70 -19.90
CA SER A 199 -19.83 14.38 -20.82
C SER A 199 -19.19 15.54 -21.58
N GLN A 200 -18.10 16.11 -21.05
CA GLN A 200 -17.30 17.17 -21.66
C GLN A 200 -16.12 16.65 -22.51
N GLY A 201 -16.01 15.32 -22.69
CA GLY A 201 -15.03 14.70 -23.59
C GLY A 201 -13.81 14.09 -22.91
N LEU A 202 -13.79 13.92 -21.58
CA LEU A 202 -12.73 13.17 -20.90
C LEU A 202 -12.71 11.71 -21.40
N SER A 203 -11.56 11.28 -21.93
CA SER A 203 -11.42 9.94 -22.49
C SER A 203 -11.36 8.85 -21.41
N PHE A 204 -12.44 8.06 -21.30
CA PHE A 204 -12.53 6.89 -20.42
C PHE A 204 -11.41 5.85 -20.65
N SER A 205 -10.87 5.79 -21.89
CA SER A 205 -9.90 4.78 -22.30
C SER A 205 -8.64 4.77 -21.43
N LYS A 206 -8.20 5.93 -20.94
CA LYS A 206 -6.92 6.05 -20.22
C LYS A 206 -7.02 5.66 -18.74
N ILE A 207 -8.16 5.90 -18.10
CA ILE A 207 -8.43 5.34 -16.75
C ILE A 207 -8.51 3.82 -16.83
N GLY A 208 -9.11 3.28 -17.89
CA GLY A 208 -9.11 1.84 -18.18
C GLY A 208 -7.69 1.28 -18.29
N LEU A 209 -6.80 1.93 -19.05
CA LEU A 209 -5.40 1.53 -19.16
C LEU A 209 -4.67 1.58 -17.82
N TYR A 210 -4.87 2.63 -17.01
CA TYR A 210 -4.32 2.72 -15.65
C TYR A 210 -4.74 1.52 -14.78
N LEU A 211 -6.03 1.18 -14.77
CA LEU A 211 -6.54 0.03 -14.00
C LEU A 211 -5.95 -1.29 -14.51
N VAL A 212 -5.84 -1.47 -15.82
CA VAL A 212 -5.21 -2.63 -16.44
C VAL A 212 -3.74 -2.73 -16.04
N THR A 213 -3.00 -1.63 -15.98
CA THR A 213 -1.59 -1.62 -15.55
C THR A 213 -1.45 -2.11 -14.11
N ILE A 214 -2.26 -1.61 -13.17
CA ILE A 214 -2.23 -2.07 -11.77
C ILE A 214 -2.60 -3.54 -11.66
N LEU A 215 -3.71 -3.93 -12.30
CA LEU A 215 -4.19 -5.30 -12.26
C LEU A 215 -3.14 -6.26 -12.82
N SER A 216 -2.53 -5.91 -13.94
CA SER A 216 -1.48 -6.71 -14.58
C SER A 216 -0.24 -6.81 -13.70
N ALA A 217 0.23 -5.70 -13.11
CA ALA A 217 1.38 -5.71 -12.22
C ALA A 217 1.17 -6.65 -11.02
N ASN A 218 0.00 -6.53 -10.39
CA ASN A 218 -0.38 -7.36 -9.24
C ASN A 218 -0.54 -8.84 -9.63
N LEU A 219 -1.18 -9.15 -10.76
CA LEU A 219 -1.35 -10.52 -11.23
C LEU A 219 -0.01 -11.16 -11.65
N ILE A 220 0.87 -10.42 -12.33
CA ILE A 220 2.22 -10.92 -12.67
C ILE A 220 3.01 -11.21 -11.40
N GLN A 221 2.95 -10.32 -10.40
CA GLN A 221 3.60 -10.58 -9.11
C GLN A 221 3.06 -11.87 -8.47
N ALA A 222 1.74 -12.06 -8.46
CA ALA A 222 1.08 -13.18 -7.80
C ALA A 222 1.29 -14.53 -8.51
N VAL A 223 1.25 -14.55 -9.84
CA VAL A 223 1.20 -15.78 -10.65
C VAL A 223 2.55 -16.14 -11.26
N VAL A 224 3.44 -15.16 -11.47
CA VAL A 224 4.75 -15.38 -12.09
C VAL A 224 5.84 -15.26 -11.04
N ILE A 225 5.98 -14.09 -10.42
CA ILE A 225 7.15 -13.78 -9.58
C ILE A 225 7.18 -14.58 -8.29
N LEU A 226 6.08 -14.59 -7.53
CA LEU A 226 6.02 -15.31 -6.26
C LEU A 226 6.17 -16.85 -6.47
N PRO A 227 5.55 -17.47 -7.49
CA PRO A 227 5.83 -18.85 -7.84
C PRO A 227 7.27 -19.12 -8.28
N LEU A 228 7.89 -18.24 -9.06
CA LEU A 228 9.32 -18.35 -9.42
C LEU A 228 10.22 -18.24 -8.19
N PHE A 229 9.89 -17.35 -7.27
CA PHE A 229 10.60 -17.19 -5.99
C PHE A 229 10.54 -18.47 -5.15
N LEU A 230 9.37 -19.12 -5.07
CA LEU A 230 9.21 -20.43 -4.42
C LEU A 230 9.98 -21.53 -5.14
N TRP A 231 9.93 -21.55 -6.48
CA TRP A 231 10.65 -22.52 -7.31
C TRP A 231 12.16 -22.43 -7.10
N TRP A 232 12.74 -21.22 -7.02
CA TRP A 232 14.16 -21.02 -6.69
C TRP A 232 14.51 -21.63 -5.32
N HIS A 233 13.57 -21.66 -4.37
CA HIS A 233 13.77 -22.30 -3.07
C HIS A 233 13.44 -23.80 -3.04
N GLY A 234 13.14 -24.41 -4.19
CA GLY A 234 12.79 -25.84 -4.27
C GLY A 234 11.40 -26.16 -3.74
N ILE A 235 10.50 -25.17 -3.63
CA ILE A 235 9.16 -25.31 -3.05
C ILE A 235 8.13 -25.34 -4.18
N SER A 236 7.20 -26.28 -4.12
CA SER A 236 6.09 -26.35 -5.08
C SER A 236 5.08 -25.22 -4.85
N ALA A 237 5.11 -24.21 -5.72
CA ALA A 237 4.18 -23.07 -5.66
C ALA A 237 2.71 -23.48 -5.76
N ARG A 238 2.39 -24.45 -6.64
CA ARG A 238 1.01 -24.95 -6.78
C ARG A 238 0.48 -25.56 -5.49
N LYS A 239 1.29 -26.40 -4.83
CA LYS A 239 0.91 -27.01 -3.55
C LYS A 239 0.72 -25.95 -2.47
N ALA A 240 1.63 -24.98 -2.41
CA ALA A 240 1.53 -23.84 -1.49
C ALA A 240 0.25 -23.04 -1.70
N PHE A 241 -0.04 -22.64 -2.95
CA PHE A 241 -1.22 -21.83 -3.27
C PHE A 241 -2.53 -22.53 -2.88
N VAL A 242 -2.68 -23.81 -3.23
CA VAL A 242 -3.88 -24.59 -2.89
C VAL A 242 -4.08 -24.69 -1.38
N LYS A 243 -3.01 -24.86 -0.61
CA LYS A 243 -3.09 -24.95 0.86
C LYS A 243 -3.37 -23.61 1.54
N MET A 244 -2.92 -22.50 0.93
CA MET A 244 -3.16 -21.15 1.46
C MET A 244 -4.51 -20.55 1.02
N LEU A 245 -5.21 -21.17 0.06
CA LEU A 245 -6.44 -20.65 -0.52
C LEU A 245 -7.51 -20.17 0.49
N PRO A 246 -7.73 -20.83 1.65
CA PRO A 246 -8.65 -20.32 2.67
C PRO A 246 -8.24 -18.94 3.21
N ALA A 247 -6.96 -18.75 3.54
CA ALA A 247 -6.43 -17.49 4.01
C ALA A 247 -6.47 -16.41 2.93
N LEU A 248 -6.12 -16.75 1.68
CA LEU A 248 -6.18 -15.84 0.54
C LEU A 248 -7.60 -15.36 0.27
N SER A 249 -8.56 -16.29 0.34
CA SER A 249 -9.98 -15.99 0.16
C SER A 249 -10.51 -15.11 1.28
N PHE A 250 -10.14 -15.39 2.53
CA PHE A 250 -10.49 -14.55 3.66
C PHE A 250 -9.92 -13.14 3.51
N ALA A 251 -8.65 -13.01 3.14
CA ALA A 251 -8.01 -11.71 2.90
C ALA A 251 -8.71 -10.94 1.78
N PHE A 252 -9.06 -11.61 0.68
CA PHE A 252 -9.78 -11.02 -0.44
C PHE A 252 -11.13 -10.43 -0.02
N PHE A 253 -11.96 -11.21 0.66
CA PHE A 253 -13.31 -10.75 1.05
C PHE A 253 -13.29 -9.78 2.24
N SER A 254 -12.34 -9.92 3.15
CA SER A 254 -12.22 -9.05 4.32
C SER A 254 -11.52 -7.72 4.02
N LYS A 255 -10.74 -7.62 2.93
CA LYS A 255 -9.90 -6.45 2.58
C LYS A 255 -8.86 -6.14 3.66
N SER A 256 -8.34 -7.17 4.32
CA SER A 256 -7.40 -6.99 5.41
C SER A 256 -6.48 -8.19 5.56
N SER A 257 -5.18 -7.96 5.34
CA SER A 257 -4.14 -8.94 5.64
C SER A 257 -4.07 -9.23 7.14
N SER A 258 -4.20 -8.21 7.99
CA SER A 258 -4.17 -8.37 9.46
C SER A 258 -5.34 -9.22 9.98
N ALA A 259 -6.53 -9.11 9.37
CA ALA A 259 -7.66 -9.96 9.73
C ALA A 259 -7.48 -11.42 9.28
N ALA A 260 -6.76 -11.67 8.18
CA ALA A 260 -6.50 -13.00 7.65
C ALA A 260 -5.34 -13.74 8.36
N LEU A 261 -4.58 -13.03 9.20
CA LEU A 261 -3.36 -13.52 9.84
C LEU A 261 -3.55 -14.86 10.59
N PRO A 262 -4.58 -15.05 11.45
CA PRO A 262 -4.76 -16.33 12.13
C PRO A 262 -4.95 -17.50 11.17
N THR A 263 -5.81 -17.30 10.14
CA THR A 263 -6.05 -18.32 9.11
C THR A 263 -4.81 -18.62 8.28
N ALA A 264 -3.97 -17.61 8.01
CA ALA A 264 -2.72 -17.80 7.29
C ALA A 264 -1.72 -18.66 8.07
N ILE A 265 -1.58 -18.41 9.38
CA ILE A 265 -0.73 -19.21 10.27
C ILE A 265 -1.23 -20.66 10.30
N ASP A 266 -2.53 -20.88 10.50
CA ASP A 266 -3.10 -22.23 10.56
C ASP A 266 -2.89 -23.01 9.25
N CYS A 267 -3.12 -22.35 8.09
CA CYS A 267 -2.90 -22.97 6.78
C CYS A 267 -1.43 -23.37 6.58
N ALA A 268 -0.49 -22.57 7.07
CA ALA A 268 0.94 -22.85 6.96
C ALA A 268 1.41 -23.96 7.91
N GLU A 269 1.00 -23.90 9.19
CA GLU A 269 1.36 -24.91 10.21
C GLU A 269 0.75 -26.28 9.87
N GLN A 270 -0.55 -26.33 9.59
CA GLN A 270 -1.27 -27.59 9.41
C GLN A 270 -1.22 -28.08 7.95
N GLY A 271 -1.37 -27.18 6.98
CA GLY A 271 -1.46 -27.52 5.57
C GLY A 271 -0.12 -27.72 4.86
N LEU A 272 0.91 -26.97 5.30
CA LEU A 272 2.24 -26.95 4.68
C LEU A 272 3.36 -27.41 5.63
N LYS A 273 3.04 -27.76 6.88
CA LYS A 273 3.98 -28.26 7.89
C LYS A 273 5.13 -27.29 8.17
N VAL A 274 4.86 -25.98 8.13
CA VAL A 274 5.83 -24.95 8.56
C VAL A 274 6.03 -25.06 10.07
N ALA A 275 7.26 -24.92 10.53
CA ALA A 275 7.55 -24.95 11.97
C ALA A 275 6.79 -23.82 12.70
N PRO A 276 6.07 -24.09 13.81
CA PRO A 276 5.26 -23.09 14.49
C PRO A 276 6.03 -21.83 14.88
N LYS A 277 7.29 -22.00 15.31
CA LYS A 277 8.19 -20.88 15.61
C LYS A 277 8.45 -19.97 14.41
N VAL A 278 8.57 -20.54 13.21
CA VAL A 278 8.76 -19.77 11.97
C VAL A 278 7.45 -19.12 11.54
N ALA A 279 6.33 -19.85 11.54
CA ALA A 279 5.03 -19.31 11.14
C ALA A 279 4.58 -18.14 12.04
N ARG A 280 4.56 -18.35 13.37
CA ARG A 280 4.10 -17.35 14.36
C ARG A 280 4.99 -16.14 14.48
N PHE A 281 6.21 -16.20 13.96
CA PHE A 281 7.11 -15.05 13.89
C PHE A 281 7.08 -14.37 12.52
N SER A 282 7.13 -15.16 11.44
CA SER A 282 7.22 -14.66 10.07
C SER A 282 5.94 -13.98 9.62
N PHE A 283 4.77 -14.59 9.83
CA PHE A 283 3.52 -13.99 9.34
C PHE A 283 3.20 -12.64 9.98
N PRO A 284 3.24 -12.45 11.32
CA PRO A 284 2.95 -11.14 11.92
C PRO A 284 3.92 -10.06 11.43
N LEU A 285 5.20 -10.40 11.26
CA LEU A 285 6.19 -9.49 10.70
C LEU A 285 5.86 -9.15 9.25
N CYS A 286 5.73 -10.15 8.38
CA CYS A 286 5.43 -9.98 6.96
C CYS A 286 4.13 -9.19 6.72
N THR A 287 3.05 -9.48 7.44
CA THR A 287 1.77 -8.77 7.30
C THR A 287 1.88 -7.27 7.56
N SER A 288 2.94 -6.82 8.25
CA SER A 288 3.21 -5.40 8.47
C SER A 288 4.16 -4.80 7.42
N ILE A 289 5.13 -5.57 6.91
CA ILE A 289 6.22 -5.04 6.06
C ILE A 289 6.20 -5.50 4.60
N ASN A 290 5.50 -6.58 4.27
CA ASN A 290 5.56 -7.30 2.99
C ASN A 290 4.36 -6.98 2.09
N MET A 291 4.37 -5.75 1.60
CA MET A 291 3.24 -5.13 0.93
C MET A 291 3.49 -4.98 -0.58
N ASN A 292 3.76 -6.09 -1.27
CA ASN A 292 4.10 -6.12 -2.70
C ASN A 292 3.06 -5.37 -3.56
N ALA A 293 1.77 -5.72 -3.40
CA ALA A 293 0.71 -5.18 -4.24
C ALA A 293 0.47 -3.69 -3.96
N CYS A 294 0.72 -3.28 -2.71
CA CYS A 294 0.68 -1.90 -2.28
C CYS A 294 1.77 -1.05 -2.94
N ALA A 295 3.00 -1.57 -3.00
CA ALA A 295 4.11 -0.87 -3.63
C ALA A 295 3.86 -0.65 -5.14
N ALA A 296 3.31 -1.65 -5.82
CA ALA A 296 2.90 -1.53 -7.22
C ALA A 296 1.82 -0.46 -7.40
N PHE A 297 0.77 -0.48 -6.57
CA PHE A 297 -0.31 0.50 -6.60
C PHE A 297 0.20 1.94 -6.36
N ILE A 298 0.99 2.14 -5.32
CA ILE A 298 1.55 3.46 -4.96
C ILE A 298 2.35 4.02 -6.14
N LEU A 299 3.26 3.23 -6.69
CA LEU A 299 4.12 3.66 -7.79
C LEU A 299 3.31 4.06 -9.02
N ILE A 300 2.45 3.16 -9.50
CA ILE A 300 1.66 3.39 -10.72
C ILE A 300 0.73 4.59 -10.53
N THR A 301 0.10 4.72 -9.37
CA THR A 301 -0.85 5.81 -9.09
C THR A 301 -0.16 7.16 -9.01
N VAL A 302 0.97 7.24 -8.30
CA VAL A 302 1.73 8.49 -8.23
C VAL A 302 2.22 8.91 -9.60
N MET A 303 2.83 7.99 -10.37
CA MET A 303 3.32 8.29 -11.71
C MET A 303 2.19 8.68 -12.66
N PHE A 304 1.07 7.97 -12.62
CA PHE A 304 -0.11 8.25 -13.45
C PHE A 304 -0.65 9.65 -13.20
N ILE A 305 -0.86 10.02 -11.93
CA ILE A 305 -1.41 11.34 -11.59
C ILE A 305 -0.39 12.43 -11.87
N ALA A 306 0.89 12.26 -11.49
CA ALA A 306 1.92 13.25 -11.76
C ALA A 306 2.11 13.51 -13.26
N GLN A 307 2.20 12.45 -14.08
CA GLN A 307 2.28 12.61 -15.54
C GLN A 307 1.00 13.18 -16.13
N SER A 308 -0.16 12.93 -15.51
CA SER A 308 -1.41 13.54 -15.98
C SER A 308 -1.44 15.05 -15.86
N GLN A 309 -0.62 15.58 -14.95
CA GLN A 309 -0.43 17.00 -14.70
C GLN A 309 0.80 17.56 -15.46
N GLY A 310 1.32 16.81 -16.44
CA GLY A 310 2.45 17.22 -17.28
C GLY A 310 3.84 17.02 -16.67
N MET A 311 3.96 16.42 -15.49
CA MET A 311 5.27 16.11 -14.92
C MET A 311 5.97 15.03 -15.75
N SER A 312 7.27 15.18 -15.95
CA SER A 312 8.10 14.14 -16.56
C SER A 312 9.05 13.58 -15.53
N PHE A 313 9.42 12.31 -15.69
CA PHE A 313 10.36 11.64 -14.80
C PHE A 313 11.55 11.16 -15.63
N THR A 314 12.75 11.55 -15.21
CA THR A 314 14.01 10.98 -15.65
C THR A 314 14.13 9.53 -15.17
N LEU A 315 15.04 8.76 -15.79
CA LEU A 315 15.29 7.38 -15.37
C LEU A 315 15.69 7.30 -13.89
N THR A 316 16.50 8.25 -13.42
CA THR A 316 16.93 8.31 -12.01
C THR A 316 15.75 8.54 -11.07
N GLU A 317 14.87 9.49 -11.38
CA GLU A 317 13.65 9.73 -10.57
C GLU A 317 12.74 8.49 -10.55
N LYS A 318 12.59 7.78 -11.67
CA LYS A 318 11.83 6.53 -11.73
C LYS A 318 12.42 5.44 -10.82
N ILE A 319 13.75 5.30 -10.81
CA ILE A 319 14.45 4.36 -9.90
C ILE A 319 14.26 4.76 -8.44
N THR A 320 14.37 6.06 -8.14
CA THR A 320 14.10 6.58 -6.79
C THR A 320 12.68 6.27 -6.34
N TRP A 321 11.70 6.41 -7.23
CA TRP A 321 10.31 6.08 -6.96
C TRP A 321 10.06 4.59 -6.66
N ILE A 322 10.83 3.67 -7.24
CA ILE A 322 10.81 2.25 -6.82
C ILE A 322 11.17 2.13 -5.33
N GLY A 323 12.23 2.84 -4.90
CA GLY A 323 12.66 2.88 -3.50
C GLY A 323 11.60 3.50 -2.58
N ILE A 324 11.07 4.66 -2.95
CA ILE A 324 10.02 5.36 -2.20
C ILE A 324 8.80 4.46 -2.06
N ALA A 325 8.30 3.86 -3.15
CA ALA A 325 7.14 2.98 -3.12
C ALA A 325 7.37 1.73 -2.25
N THR A 326 8.58 1.16 -2.29
CA THR A 326 8.96 0.01 -1.45
C THR A 326 8.90 0.38 0.03
N ILE A 327 9.51 1.50 0.44
CA ILE A 327 9.52 1.94 1.85
C ILE A 327 8.12 2.36 2.29
N ALA A 328 7.37 3.05 1.41
CA ALA A 328 6.02 3.52 1.69
C ALA A 328 5.06 2.36 1.95
N ALA A 329 5.22 1.27 1.21
CA ALA A 329 4.43 0.05 1.39
C ALA A 329 4.60 -0.59 2.77
N ILE A 330 5.78 -0.47 3.41
CA ILE A 330 6.01 -0.91 4.81
C ILE A 330 5.10 -0.13 5.78
N GLY A 331 4.76 1.11 5.45
CA GLY A 331 3.83 1.93 6.22
C GLY A 331 2.38 1.44 6.16
N ASN A 332 2.04 0.47 5.30
CA ASN A 332 0.73 -0.15 5.30
C ASN A 332 0.74 -1.38 6.22
N ALA A 333 0.30 -1.24 7.48
CA ALA A 333 0.21 -2.37 8.42
C ALA A 333 -1.06 -3.24 8.22
N GLY A 334 -1.37 -3.57 6.97
CA GLY A 334 -2.47 -4.47 6.60
C GLY A 334 -3.85 -3.86 6.80
N VAL A 335 -3.96 -2.56 6.55
CA VAL A 335 -5.14 -1.74 6.82
C VAL A 335 -5.99 -1.59 5.57
N PRO A 336 -7.33 -1.67 5.65
CA PRO A 336 -8.20 -1.36 4.52
C PRO A 336 -7.89 0.04 3.97
N MET A 337 -7.69 0.12 2.65
CA MET A 337 -7.32 1.36 1.95
C MET A 337 -5.99 2.01 2.33
N GLY A 338 -5.09 1.30 3.01
CA GLY A 338 -3.78 1.84 3.39
C GLY A 338 -3.00 2.40 2.19
N CYS A 339 -2.95 1.66 1.08
CA CYS A 339 -2.19 2.06 -0.13
C CYS A 339 -2.76 3.32 -0.78
N PHE A 340 -4.09 3.45 -0.78
CA PHE A 340 -4.77 4.66 -1.27
C PHE A 340 -4.43 5.89 -0.43
N PHE A 341 -4.43 5.78 0.90
CA PHE A 341 -4.05 6.88 1.78
C PHE A 341 -2.58 7.27 1.62
N ILE A 342 -1.69 6.28 1.49
CA ILE A 342 -0.26 6.50 1.27
C ILE A 342 -0.01 7.21 -0.06
N ALA A 343 -0.60 6.72 -1.15
CA ALA A 343 -0.50 7.37 -2.46
C ALA A 343 -1.06 8.80 -2.42
N SER A 344 -2.20 9.01 -1.76
CA SER A 344 -2.80 10.35 -1.58
C SER A 344 -1.87 11.29 -0.81
N ALA A 345 -1.17 10.77 0.21
CA ALA A 345 -0.19 11.54 0.98
C ALA A 345 0.95 12.01 0.08
N LEU A 346 1.56 11.07 -0.66
CA LEU A 346 2.67 11.31 -1.57
C LEU A 346 2.31 12.34 -2.65
N LEU A 347 1.11 12.23 -3.23
CA LEU A 347 0.60 13.20 -4.21
C LEU A 347 0.38 14.58 -3.60
N SER A 348 -0.08 14.65 -2.36
CA SER A 348 -0.26 15.91 -1.66
C SER A 348 1.08 16.62 -1.41
N THR A 349 2.17 15.88 -1.21
CA THR A 349 3.51 16.50 -1.01
C THR A 349 4.04 17.13 -2.29
N MET A 350 3.62 16.59 -3.44
CA MET A 350 3.92 17.12 -4.76
C MET A 350 2.98 18.27 -5.15
N ASN A 351 2.13 18.72 -4.22
CA ASN A 351 1.08 19.73 -4.44
C ASN A 351 0.12 19.37 -5.59
N LEU A 352 -0.07 18.08 -5.87
CA LEU A 352 -0.96 17.62 -6.93
C LEU A 352 -2.41 17.56 -6.45
N PRO A 353 -3.38 17.94 -7.30
CA PRO A 353 -4.80 17.83 -6.97
C PRO A 353 -5.19 16.37 -6.77
N LEU A 354 -5.88 16.07 -5.65
CA LEU A 354 -6.36 14.72 -5.34
C LEU A 354 -7.71 14.41 -6.01
N THR A 355 -8.20 15.26 -6.91
CA THR A 355 -9.45 15.05 -7.65
C THR A 355 -9.44 13.72 -8.41
N LEU A 356 -8.31 13.38 -9.06
CA LEU A 356 -8.15 12.11 -9.77
C LEU A 356 -8.17 10.90 -8.82
N MET A 357 -7.71 11.04 -7.57
CA MET A 357 -7.82 9.98 -6.56
C MET A 357 -9.29 9.66 -6.27
N GLY A 358 -10.15 10.68 -6.30
CA GLY A 358 -11.59 10.52 -6.18
C GLY A 358 -12.22 9.67 -7.29
N ILE A 359 -11.76 9.84 -8.52
CA ILE A 359 -12.19 9.04 -9.68
C ILE A 359 -11.70 7.60 -9.57
N ILE A 360 -10.50 7.40 -9.01
CA ILE A 360 -9.90 6.06 -8.79
C ILE A 360 -10.60 5.31 -7.65
N LEU A 361 -11.10 6.03 -6.64
CA LEU A 361 -11.65 5.48 -5.40
C LEU A 361 -12.66 4.33 -5.58
N PRO A 362 -13.67 4.40 -6.47
CA PRO A 362 -14.64 3.33 -6.65
C PRO A 362 -14.00 2.03 -7.16
N PHE A 363 -13.01 2.15 -8.05
CA PHE A 363 -12.26 1.01 -8.57
C PHE A 363 -11.28 0.47 -7.55
N TYR A 364 -10.66 1.36 -6.76
CA TYR A 364 -9.75 0.97 -5.69
C TYR A 364 -10.44 0.06 -4.67
N ALA A 365 -11.73 0.25 -4.39
CA ALA A 365 -12.47 -0.63 -3.48
C ALA A 365 -12.48 -2.12 -3.92
N LEU A 366 -12.25 -2.41 -5.20
CA LEU A 366 -12.04 -3.76 -5.73
C LEU A 366 -10.56 -4.15 -5.72
N LEU A 367 -9.66 -3.23 -6.09
CA LEU A 367 -8.22 -3.47 -6.07
C LEU A 367 -7.72 -3.81 -4.65
N ASP A 368 -8.22 -3.15 -3.62
CA ASP A 368 -7.88 -3.36 -2.20
C ASP A 368 -8.13 -4.83 -1.74
N MET A 369 -9.14 -5.48 -2.33
CA MET A 369 -9.42 -6.91 -2.10
C MET A 369 -8.29 -7.78 -2.65
N LEU A 370 -7.92 -7.53 -3.90
CA LEU A 370 -6.87 -8.26 -4.59
C LEU A 370 -5.51 -8.03 -3.92
N GLU A 371 -5.21 -6.78 -3.57
CA GLU A 371 -3.97 -6.41 -2.87
C GLU A 371 -3.82 -7.17 -1.56
N SER A 372 -4.87 -7.20 -0.74
CA SER A 372 -4.88 -7.93 0.54
C SER A 372 -4.57 -9.43 0.34
N ALA A 373 -5.18 -10.06 -0.66
CA ALA A 373 -4.93 -11.46 -0.98
C ALA A 373 -3.49 -11.71 -1.47
N ILE A 374 -2.98 -10.84 -2.36
CA ILE A 374 -1.62 -10.97 -2.89
C ILE A 374 -0.56 -10.74 -1.81
N ASN A 375 -0.80 -9.82 -0.87
CA ASN A 375 0.11 -9.59 0.24
C ASN A 375 0.17 -10.82 1.16
N ILE A 376 -0.96 -11.44 1.52
CA ILE A 376 -0.94 -12.74 2.26
C ILE A 376 -0.28 -13.85 1.44
N TRP A 377 -0.46 -13.86 0.12
CA TRP A 377 0.24 -14.81 -0.74
C TRP A 377 1.76 -14.60 -0.70
N SER A 378 2.22 -13.35 -0.73
CA SER A 378 3.63 -12.99 -0.54
C SER A 378 4.13 -13.43 0.85
N ASP A 379 3.37 -13.16 1.92
CA ASP A 379 3.72 -13.54 3.29
C ASP A 379 3.93 -15.04 3.41
N SER A 380 3.06 -15.80 2.76
CA SER A 380 3.14 -17.25 2.67
C SER A 380 4.41 -17.69 1.95
N CYS A 381 4.73 -17.06 0.81
CA CYS A 381 5.91 -17.39 0.02
C CYS A 381 7.21 -17.13 0.79
N VAL A 382 7.33 -15.96 1.42
CA VAL A 382 8.47 -15.60 2.27
C VAL A 382 8.60 -16.58 3.43
N THR A 383 7.51 -16.87 4.13
CA THR A 383 7.51 -17.78 5.28
C THR A 383 7.97 -19.20 4.89
N LEU A 384 7.51 -19.72 3.75
CA LEU A 384 7.93 -21.04 3.25
C LEU A 384 9.40 -21.07 2.86
N ALA A 385 9.89 -20.05 2.14
CA ALA A 385 11.29 -19.93 1.74
C ALA A 385 12.23 -19.84 2.96
N VAL A 386 11.82 -19.08 3.97
CA VAL A 386 12.54 -18.96 5.24
C VAL A 386 12.55 -20.29 6.01
N ASN A 387 11.41 -20.99 6.06
CA ASN A 387 11.31 -22.31 6.71
C ASN A 387 12.22 -23.35 6.04
N GLN A 388 12.25 -23.39 4.71
CA GLN A 388 13.14 -24.31 3.96
C GLN A 388 14.62 -24.08 4.32
N LYS A 389 15.05 -22.82 4.38
CA LYS A 389 16.42 -22.48 4.80
C LYS A 389 16.67 -22.64 6.30
N HIS A 390 15.63 -22.64 7.13
CA HIS A 390 15.78 -22.92 8.56
C HIS A 390 15.98 -24.42 8.80
N ALA A 391 15.16 -25.26 8.17
CA ALA A 391 15.30 -26.72 8.21
C ALA A 391 16.67 -27.19 7.72
N ALA A 392 17.17 -26.60 6.62
CA ALA A 392 18.49 -26.92 6.08
C ALA A 392 19.66 -26.56 7.00
N VAL A 393 19.50 -25.56 7.89
CA VAL A 393 20.55 -25.21 8.88
C VAL A 393 20.54 -26.21 10.04
N LEU A 394 19.35 -26.58 10.53
CA LEU A 394 19.22 -27.56 11.61
C LEU A 394 19.74 -28.94 11.21
N SER A 395 19.50 -29.37 9.96
CA SER A 395 20.02 -30.65 9.45
C SER A 395 21.55 -30.71 9.28
N VAL A 396 22.25 -29.57 9.36
CA VAL A 396 23.72 -29.48 9.29
C VAL A 396 24.34 -29.39 10.69
N GLU A 397 23.58 -28.93 11.70
CA GLU A 397 24.04 -28.79 13.09
C GLU A 397 23.82 -30.06 13.94
N GLU A 398 22.98 -31.02 13.51
CA GLU A 398 22.92 -32.38 14.07
C GLU A 398 23.83 -33.33 13.28
N PRO A 399 25.02 -33.72 13.79
CA PRO A 399 25.76 -34.81 13.19
C PRO A 399 24.96 -36.11 13.41
N ALA A 400 24.82 -36.90 12.35
CA ALA A 400 24.23 -38.24 12.43
C ALA A 400 24.92 -39.03 13.55
N ILE A 401 24.14 -39.40 14.57
CA ILE A 401 24.55 -40.30 15.65
C ILE A 401 24.48 -41.74 15.13
#